data_AF-A0A9E1KVS1-F1
#
_entry.id   AF-A0A9E1KVS1-F1
#
_cell.length_a   1.000
_cell.length_b   1.000
_cell.length_c   1.000
_cell.angle_alpha   90.00
_cell.angle_beta   90.00
_cell.angle_gamma   90.00
#
_symmetry.space_group_name_H-M   'P 1'
#
loop_
_entity.id
_entity.type
_entity.pdbx_description
1 polymer ?
#
loop_
_entity_poly.entity_id
_entity_poly.type
_entity_poly.pdbx_seq_one_letter_code
_entity_poly.pdbx_strand_id
1 'polypeptide(L)'
;MITVKENTTLVGVSELRSGIDEVLKKAQEGLVIIEKRHKPQAVLISHEEYAYMQNIMEIAEDFVLGHIAKERLENSDDSDYVDLESLLK
;
A
#
# COMPACT_ATOMS: atom_id res chain seq x y z
N MET A 1 3.66 -24.83 -8.27
CA MET A 1 3.58 -24.86 -6.80
C MET A 1 3.35 -23.42 -6.37
N ILE A 2 2.17 -23.09 -5.86
CA ILE A 2 1.88 -21.75 -5.35
C ILE A 2 2.02 -21.85 -3.83
N THR A 3 3.07 -21.24 -3.29
CA THR A 3 3.25 -21.13 -1.84
C THR A 3 2.41 -19.96 -1.37
N VAL A 4 1.27 -20.24 -0.74
CA VAL A 4 0.36 -19.24 -0.21
C VAL A 4 0.74 -18.97 1.25
N LYS A 5 0.90 -17.69 1.65
CA LYS A 5 1.18 -17.28 3.04
C LYS A 5 0.15 -17.89 4.00
N GLU A 6 0.58 -18.27 5.21
CA GLU A 6 -0.14 -19.12 6.18
C GLU A 6 -1.57 -18.68 6.58
N ASN A 7 -2.02 -17.48 6.23
CA ASN A 7 -3.39 -17.01 6.49
C ASN A 7 -4.02 -16.31 5.27
N THR A 8 -4.12 -17.04 4.16
CA THR A 8 -4.75 -16.56 2.92
C THR A 8 -5.87 -17.48 2.48
N THR A 9 -7.03 -16.91 2.19
CA THR A 9 -8.17 -17.62 1.60
C THR A 9 -8.24 -17.33 0.11
N LEU A 10 -8.44 -18.36 -0.72
CA LEU A 10 -8.70 -18.20 -2.15
C LEU A 10 -10.20 -18.36 -2.40
N VAL A 11 -10.79 -17.42 -3.13
CA VAL A 11 -12.23 -17.38 -3.39
C VAL A 11 -12.46 -17.15 -4.88
N GLY A 12 -13.27 -18.00 -5.52
CA GLY A 12 -13.71 -17.78 -6.89
C GLY A 12 -14.74 -16.65 -6.98
N VAL A 13 -14.70 -15.86 -8.06
CA VAL A 13 -15.71 -14.81 -8.30
C VAL A 13 -17.16 -15.30 -8.27
N SER A 14 -17.41 -16.59 -8.52
CA SER A 14 -18.74 -17.19 -8.42
C SER A 14 -19.23 -17.31 -6.98
N GLU A 15 -18.34 -17.53 -6.02
CA GLU A 15 -18.66 -17.73 -4.60
C GLU A 15 -19.07 -16.42 -3.93
N LEU A 16 -18.61 -15.28 -4.46
CA LEU A 16 -19.02 -13.95 -4.01
C LEU A 16 -20.53 -13.73 -4.15
N ARG A 17 -21.21 -14.38 -5.11
CA ARG A 17 -22.65 -14.20 -5.31
C ARG A 17 -23.47 -14.78 -4.15
N SER A 18 -23.01 -15.89 -3.57
CA SER A 18 -23.79 -16.69 -2.62
C SER A 18 -23.22 -16.66 -1.20
N GLY A 19 -21.95 -16.28 -1.02
CA GLY A 19 -21.24 -16.40 0.26
C GLY A 19 -20.49 -15.13 0.67
N ILE A 20 -20.93 -13.95 0.22
CA ILE A 20 -20.20 -12.70 0.48
C ILE A 20 -19.96 -12.43 1.96
N ASP A 21 -20.90 -12.76 2.84
CA ASP A 21 -20.77 -12.52 4.28
C ASP A 21 -19.63 -13.34 4.90
N GLU A 22 -19.46 -14.60 4.49
CA GLU A 22 -18.36 -15.45 4.94
C GLU A 22 -17.01 -14.95 4.39
N VAL A 23 -16.99 -14.53 3.12
CA VAL A 23 -15.82 -13.93 2.48
C VAL A 23 -15.38 -12.67 3.22
N LEU A 24 -16.31 -11.79 3.57
CA LEU A 24 -16.03 -10.58 4.35
C LEU A 24 -15.50 -10.91 5.74
N LYS A 25 -16.08 -11.92 6.42
CA LYS A 25 -15.57 -12.38 7.72
C LYS A 25 -14.13 -12.89 7.61
N LYS A 26 -13.81 -13.65 6.56
CA LYS A 26 -12.44 -14.11 6.31
C LYS A 26 -11.47 -12.98 6.00
N ALA A 27 -11.92 -11.93 5.32
CA ALA A 27 -11.12 -10.74 5.07
C ALA A 27 -10.79 -9.94 6.33
N GLN A 28 -11.59 -10.08 7.40
CA GLN A 28 -11.28 -9.49 8.71
C GLN A 28 -10.20 -10.27 9.47
N GLU A 29 -10.12 -11.58 9.25
CA GLU A 29 -9.17 -12.49 9.93
C GLU A 29 -7.83 -12.60 9.18
N GLY A 30 -7.79 -12.25 7.90
CA GLY A 30 -6.61 -12.40 7.06
C GLY A 30 -6.81 -11.99 5.60
N LEU A 31 -5.93 -12.45 4.73
CA LEU A 31 -5.90 -12.09 3.31
C LEU A 31 -6.93 -12.93 2.54
N VAL A 32 -7.77 -12.31 1.72
CA VAL A 32 -8.62 -13.02 0.77
C VAL A 32 -8.24 -12.63 -0.66
N ILE A 33 -7.93 -13.61 -1.48
CA ILE A 33 -7.64 -13.43 -2.91
C ILE A 33 -8.84 -13.88 -3.72
N ILE A 34 -9.41 -12.96 -4.50
CA ILE A 34 -10.49 -13.26 -5.43
C ILE A 34 -9.90 -13.70 -6.77
N GLU A 35 -10.31 -14.87 -7.25
CA GLU A 35 -9.86 -15.46 -8.50
C GLU A 35 -10.96 -15.53 -9.56
N LYS A 36 -10.58 -15.30 -10.83
CA LYS A 36 -11.42 -15.58 -11.98
C LYS A 36 -10.68 -16.52 -12.93
N ARG A 37 -11.24 -17.71 -13.16
CA ARG A 37 -10.59 -18.76 -13.99
C ARG A 37 -9.16 -19.09 -13.50
N HIS A 38 -9.00 -19.29 -12.18
CA HIS A 38 -7.73 -19.59 -11.52
C HIS A 38 -6.65 -18.51 -11.64
N LYS A 39 -7.06 -17.26 -11.88
CA LYS A 39 -6.17 -16.11 -11.91
C LYS A 39 -6.59 -15.12 -10.82
N PRO A 40 -5.69 -14.69 -9.92
CA PRO A 40 -5.96 -13.61 -8.98
C PRO A 40 -6.41 -12.35 -9.72
N GLN A 41 -7.47 -11.70 -9.24
CA GLN A 41 -8.03 -10.47 -9.83
C GLN A 41 -8.14 -9.34 -8.81
N ALA A 42 -8.41 -9.69 -7.54
CA ALA A 42 -8.56 -8.72 -6.47
C ALA A 42 -8.10 -9.32 -5.13
N VAL A 43 -7.85 -8.44 -4.19
CA VAL A 43 -7.47 -8.76 -2.82
C VAL A 43 -8.43 -8.03 -1.88
N LEU A 44 -8.91 -8.74 -0.87
CA LEU A 44 -9.73 -8.25 0.22
C LEU A 44 -8.93 -8.42 1.52
N ILE A 45 -8.85 -7.34 2.29
CA ILE A 45 -8.23 -7.26 3.61
C ILE A 45 -9.10 -6.37 4.49
N SER A 46 -8.90 -6.43 5.80
CA SER A 46 -9.54 -5.51 6.72
C SER A 46 -9.09 -4.07 6.46
N HIS A 47 -9.92 -3.11 6.88
CA HIS A 47 -9.57 -1.71 6.75
C HIS A 47 -8.36 -1.35 7.62
N GLU A 48 -8.28 -1.96 8.80
CA GLU A 48 -7.19 -1.78 9.77
C GLU A 48 -5.85 -2.25 9.18
N GLU A 49 -5.82 -3.41 8.53
CA GLU A 49 -4.60 -3.92 7.89
C GLU A 49 -4.20 -3.03 6.71
N TYR A 50 -5.16 -2.58 5.90
CA TYR A 50 -4.89 -1.64 4.82
C TYR A 50 -4.29 -0.32 5.34
N ALA A 51 -4.89 0.26 6.37
CA ALA A 51 -4.42 1.52 6.97
C ALA A 51 -3.03 1.36 7.60
N TYR A 52 -2.77 0.22 8.26
CA TYR A 52 -1.45 -0.11 8.79
C TYR A 52 -0.40 -0.18 7.68
N MET A 53 -0.69 -0.89 6.60
CA MET A 53 0.21 -0.97 5.44
C MET A 53 0.50 0.41 4.82
N GLN A 54 -0.54 1.26 4.67
CA GLN A 54 -0.36 2.62 4.17
C GLN A 54 0.55 3.46 5.07
N ASN A 55 0.33 3.45 6.39
CA ASN A 55 1.15 4.20 7.33
C ASN A 55 2.63 3.75 7.29
N ILE A 56 2.89 2.45 7.17
CA ILE A 56 4.26 1.94 7.01
C ILE A 56 4.90 2.43 5.70
N MET A 57 4.13 2.49 4.61
CA MET A 57 4.62 3.04 3.34
C MET A 57 4.95 4.53 3.46
N GLU A 58 4.09 5.33 4.09
CA GLU A 58 4.32 6.76 4.30
C GLU A 58 5.59 7.01 5.12
N ILE A 59 5.78 6.29 6.22
CA ILE A 59 7.00 6.40 7.04
C ILE A 59 8.25 6.04 6.24
N ALA A 60 8.19 4.99 5.42
CA ALA A 60 9.31 4.58 4.59
C ALA A 60 9.64 5.63 3.52
N GLU A 61 8.62 6.21 2.89
CA GLU A 61 8.78 7.29 1.92
C GLU A 61 9.40 8.53 2.58
N ASP A 62 8.86 8.99 3.71
CA ASP A 62 9.38 10.13 4.46
C ASP A 62 10.83 9.92 4.89
N PHE A 63 11.20 8.70 5.31
CA PHE A 63 12.57 8.38 5.67
C PHE A 63 13.52 8.53 4.46
N VAL A 64 13.13 8.01 3.30
CA VAL A 64 13.94 8.09 2.07
C VAL A 64 14.01 9.53 1.57
N LEU A 65 12.88 10.22 1.47
CA LEU A 65 12.83 11.61 1.01
C LEU A 65 13.57 12.55 1.97
N GLY A 66 13.46 12.31 3.27
CA GLY A 66 14.20 13.04 4.29
C GLY A 66 15.71 12.86 4.14
N HIS A 67 16.18 11.65 3.81
CA HIS A 67 17.59 11.41 3.51
C HIS A 67 18.06 12.19 2.28
N ILE A 68 17.30 12.15 1.19
CA ILE A 68 17.62 12.89 -0.05
C ILE A 68 17.62 14.41 0.21
N ALA A 69 16.65 14.92 0.96
CA ALA A 69 16.57 16.34 1.30
C ALA A 69 17.77 16.78 2.14
N LYS A 70 18.18 15.94 3.10
CA LYS A 70 19.38 16.18 3.91
C LYS A 70 20.65 16.21 3.05
N GLU A 71 20.82 15.24 2.16
CA GLU A 71 21.97 15.19 1.25
C GLU A 71 22.03 16.44 0.35
N ARG A 72 20.89 16.89 -0.18
CA ARG A 72 20.82 18.14 -0.96
C ARG A 72 21.24 19.35 -0.14
N LEU A 73 20.73 19.48 1.07
CA LEU A 73 21.07 20.59 1.97
C LEU A 73 22.56 20.61 2.33
N GLU A 74 23.16 19.44 2.56
CA GLU A 74 24.59 19.33 2.90
C GLU A 74 25.51 19.67 1.73
N ASN A 75 25.01 19.60 0.48
CA ASN A 75 25.77 19.85 -0.74
C ASN A 75 25.33 21.10 -1.52
N SER A 76 24.39 21.88 -0.99
CA SER A 76 23.90 23.12 -1.62
C SER A 76 24.65 24.34 -1.11
N ASP A 77 24.73 25.37 -1.95
CA ASP A 77 25.21 26.70 -1.57
C ASP A 77 24.17 27.79 -1.87
N ASP A 78 24.40 29.02 -1.40
CA ASP A 78 23.42 30.12 -1.46
C ASP A 78 22.91 30.41 -2.89
N SER A 79 23.72 30.07 -3.92
CA SER A 79 23.34 30.20 -5.33
C SER A 79 22.30 29.20 -5.82
N ASP A 80 22.14 28.06 -5.14
CA ASP A 80 21.15 27.05 -5.47
C ASP A 80 19.74 27.44 -4.98
N TYR A 81 19.63 28.47 -4.15
CA TYR A 81 18.38 28.95 -3.58
C TYR A 81 17.79 30.11 -4.38
N VAL A 82 16.45 30.13 -4.48
CA VAL A 82 15.71 31.20 -5.13
C VAL A 82 14.95 31.98 -4.06
N ASP A 83 15.04 33.31 -4.12
CA ASP A 83 14.33 34.19 -3.20
C ASP A 83 12.82 34.09 -3.39
N LEU A 84 12.06 34.01 -2.29
CA LEU A 84 10.61 33.86 -2.29
C LEU A 84 9.88 35.03 -2.97
N GLU A 85 10.36 36.27 -2.79
CA GLU A 85 9.77 37.43 -3.44
C GLU A 85 10.00 37.42 -4.96
N SER A 86 11.11 36.80 -5.40
CA SER A 86 11.41 36.64 -6.83
C SER A 86 10.54 35.59 -7.53
N LEU A 87 10.09 34.57 -6.80
CA LEU A 87 9.22 33.50 -7.30
C LEU A 87 7.73 33.89 -7.40
N LEU A 88 7.30 34.86 -6.59
CA LEU A 88 5.89 35.27 -6.47
C LEU A 88 5.48 36.44 -7.38
N LYS A 89 6.38 36.95 -8.23
CA LYS A 89 6.10 37.96 -9.26
C LYS A 89 5.81 37.32 -10.61
#